data_AF-A0A0W0ZMW2-F1
#
_entry.id   AF-A0A0W0ZMW2-F1
#
_cell.length_a   1.000
_cell.length_b   1.000
_cell.length_c   1.000
_cell.angle_alpha   90.00
_cell.angle_beta   90.00
_cell.angle_gamma   90.00
#
_symmetry.space_group_name_H-M   'P 1'
#
loop_
_entity.id
_entity.type
_entity.pdbx_description
1 polymer ?
#
loop_
_entity_poly.entity_id
_entity_poly.type
_entity_poly.pdbx_seq_one_letter_code
_entity_poly.pdbx_strand_id
1 'polypeptide(L)'
;MQDKKEINESYLTWRNGHVKALEEDGAGRHGYQNCFYGKLLIETFEKLYAEYLPTLKVNEQFEKIIREHSFNLRVAYGYEWDKAKAETANHAVFIGFIAELEQNQFLSKPEIKKFAPLLAQNNRTAGDQSFFGGLPQDFLHELAGYLEPQLSFHDAAKKLDDEVQKAHAHYDKIRMFSFKDNEIHFSSIDGTHVALTGYEPFNEWFTKLPLRTNQAMSQNYQMYKIDDNTISINRGPQTPGIQIKRRDAGFIVCNNVTADKNSPHLTPQEANLERSKNLISSLKALKKYLQSRPAELKFFSFEKEKVAFAQGTHVSLTVEDAFKAWFDDLPLRKSQQISSICHIYKINADTVAINYGPNTPGIRIIRKDNSFSACNNITADNANSDATKQKNLVTTLSALEKALQAIASQAQLAEQEKNTGEEQEKCSIQ
;
A
#
# COMPACT_ATOMS: atom_id res chain seq x y z
N MET A 1 35.00 -38.12 -4.11
CA MET A 1 35.65 -36.84 -4.44
C MET A 1 35.30 -35.88 -3.32
N GLN A 2 36.29 -35.38 -2.59
CA GLN A 2 36.06 -34.36 -1.56
C GLN A 2 35.56 -33.09 -2.25
N ASP A 3 34.38 -32.63 -1.88
CA ASP A 3 33.92 -31.30 -2.23
C ASP A 3 34.98 -30.31 -1.79
N LYS A 4 35.66 -29.67 -2.76
CA LYS A 4 36.50 -28.51 -2.49
C LYS A 4 35.58 -27.46 -1.87
N LYS A 5 35.59 -27.35 -0.55
CA LYS A 5 35.02 -26.20 0.14
C LYS A 5 35.66 -24.96 -0.47
N GLU A 6 34.87 -24.14 -1.16
CA GLU A 6 35.29 -22.77 -1.47
C GLU A 6 35.60 -22.07 -0.15
N ILE A 7 36.89 -21.93 0.16
CA ILE A 7 37.34 -21.12 1.28
C ILE A 7 37.29 -19.68 0.80
N ASN A 8 36.17 -19.02 1.06
CA ASN A 8 36.01 -17.59 0.84
C ASN A 8 36.86 -16.82 1.86
N GLU A 9 38.11 -16.52 1.52
CA GLU A 9 38.99 -15.72 2.36
C GLU A 9 38.72 -14.20 2.19
N SER A 10 39.04 -13.42 3.22
CA SER A 10 38.92 -11.96 3.15
C SER A 10 39.95 -11.37 2.19
N TYR A 11 39.53 -10.40 1.39
CA TYR A 11 40.41 -9.70 0.44
C TYR A 11 41.72 -9.22 1.06
N LEU A 12 41.69 -8.63 2.27
CA LEU A 12 42.91 -8.16 2.93
C LEU A 12 43.92 -9.28 3.20
N THR A 13 43.44 -10.47 3.58
CA THR A 13 44.29 -11.64 3.85
C THR A 13 44.88 -12.17 2.55
N TRP A 14 44.03 -12.35 1.53
CA TRP A 14 44.45 -12.77 0.20
C TRP A 14 45.47 -11.80 -0.40
N ARG A 15 45.18 -10.50 -0.37
CA ARG A 15 45.99 -9.43 -0.96
C ARG A 15 47.40 -9.41 -0.38
N ASN A 16 47.53 -9.53 0.94
CA ASN A 16 48.85 -9.57 1.59
C ASN A 16 49.64 -10.83 1.22
N GLY A 17 48.98 -11.98 1.10
CA GLY A 17 49.62 -13.21 0.62
C GLY A 17 50.02 -13.14 -0.85
N HIS A 18 49.14 -12.59 -1.70
CA HIS A 18 49.34 -12.48 -3.13
C HIS A 18 50.46 -11.50 -3.50
N VAL A 19 50.49 -10.31 -2.88
CA VAL A 19 51.56 -9.32 -3.09
C VAL A 19 52.91 -9.90 -2.66
N LYS A 20 52.96 -10.60 -1.53
CA LYS A 20 54.17 -11.27 -1.06
C LYS A 20 54.64 -12.35 -2.05
N ALA A 21 53.73 -13.18 -2.57
CA ALA A 21 54.05 -14.18 -3.58
C ALA A 21 54.58 -13.55 -4.88
N LEU A 22 53.99 -12.43 -5.33
CA LEU A 22 54.47 -11.68 -6.51
C LEU A 22 55.88 -11.12 -6.30
N GLU A 23 56.24 -10.74 -5.08
CA GLU A 23 57.58 -10.24 -4.73
C GLU A 23 58.61 -11.39 -4.67
N GLU A 24 58.22 -12.54 -4.12
CA GLU A 24 59.07 -13.74 -4.01
C GLU A 24 59.30 -14.39 -5.39
N ASP A 25 58.29 -14.40 -6.27
CA ASP A 25 58.39 -14.88 -7.67
C ASP A 25 59.04 -13.84 -8.62
N GLY A 26 59.46 -12.68 -8.10
CA GLY A 26 60.09 -11.60 -8.87
C GLY A 26 61.47 -11.94 -9.45
N ALA A 27 62.07 -13.05 -9.03
CA ALA A 27 63.39 -13.51 -9.47
C ALA A 27 63.33 -14.21 -10.84
N GLY A 28 63.41 -13.42 -11.94
CA GLY A 28 63.54 -13.96 -13.30
C GLY A 28 63.28 -12.92 -14.40
N ARG A 29 63.62 -13.22 -15.65
CA ARG A 29 63.55 -12.29 -16.81
C ARG A 29 62.15 -11.68 -17.03
N HIS A 30 61.09 -12.41 -16.69
CA HIS A 30 59.70 -11.94 -16.74
C HIS A 30 59.04 -11.81 -15.35
N GLY A 31 59.73 -12.21 -14.28
CA GLY A 31 59.21 -12.13 -12.90
C GLY A 31 58.99 -10.69 -12.47
N TYR A 32 59.93 -9.80 -12.80
CA TYR A 32 59.82 -8.36 -12.51
C TYR A 32 58.62 -7.69 -13.20
N GLN A 33 58.34 -8.05 -14.47
CA GLN A 33 57.18 -7.54 -15.20
C GLN A 33 55.87 -8.04 -14.63
N ASN A 34 55.78 -9.33 -14.31
CA ASN A 34 54.57 -9.89 -13.70
C ASN A 34 54.29 -9.27 -12.34
N CYS A 35 55.33 -9.08 -11.51
CA CYS A 35 55.23 -8.42 -10.23
C CYS A 35 54.68 -7.00 -10.36
N PHE A 36 55.26 -6.20 -11.27
CA PHE A 36 54.84 -4.82 -11.45
C PHE A 36 53.39 -4.70 -11.94
N TYR A 37 52.99 -5.43 -13.00
CA TYR A 37 51.64 -5.26 -13.55
C TYR A 37 50.57 -5.87 -12.65
N GLY A 38 50.88 -6.94 -11.90
CA GLY A 38 50.00 -7.46 -10.86
C GLY A 38 49.76 -6.44 -9.75
N LYS A 39 50.83 -5.80 -9.26
CA LYS A 39 50.72 -4.72 -8.27
C LYS A 39 49.97 -3.50 -8.81
N LEU A 40 50.30 -3.06 -10.02
CA LEU A 40 49.67 -1.90 -10.64
C LEU A 40 48.15 -2.09 -10.81
N LEU A 41 47.71 -3.29 -11.23
CA LEU A 41 46.28 -3.63 -11.32
C LEU A 41 45.60 -3.54 -9.95
N ILE A 42 46.20 -4.16 -8.93
CA ILE A 42 45.67 -4.21 -7.56
C ILE A 42 45.63 -2.82 -6.94
N GLU A 43 46.71 -2.04 -7.02
CA GLU A 43 46.79 -0.69 -6.46
C GLU A 43 45.80 0.27 -7.13
N THR A 44 45.64 0.16 -8.46
CA THR A 44 44.67 0.97 -9.21
C THR A 44 43.24 0.61 -8.80
N PHE A 45 42.96 -0.68 -8.62
CA PHE A 45 41.69 -1.17 -8.10
C PHE A 45 41.41 -0.70 -6.67
N GLU A 46 42.36 -0.88 -5.76
CA GLU A 46 42.26 -0.44 -4.35
C GLU A 46 41.99 1.06 -4.24
N LYS A 47 42.63 1.86 -5.10
CA LYS A 47 42.47 3.33 -5.12
C LYS A 47 41.09 3.76 -5.59
N LEU A 48 40.53 3.12 -6.62
CA LEU A 48 39.27 3.53 -7.23
C LEU A 48 38.04 2.88 -6.57
N TYR A 49 38.21 1.70 -5.97
CA TYR A 49 37.12 0.87 -5.42
C TYR A 49 37.33 0.56 -3.94
N ALA A 50 37.93 1.50 -3.21
CA ALA A 50 38.24 1.38 -1.78
C ALA A 50 37.03 0.98 -0.91
N GLU A 51 35.81 1.37 -1.30
CA GLU A 51 34.58 1.05 -0.59
C GLU A 51 34.22 -0.46 -0.59
N TYR A 52 34.71 -1.24 -1.57
CA TYR A 52 34.37 -2.67 -1.70
C TYR A 52 35.33 -3.60 -0.95
N LEU A 53 36.55 -3.13 -0.66
CA LEU A 53 37.64 -3.95 -0.10
C LEU A 53 37.30 -4.63 1.24
N PRO A 54 36.61 -3.98 2.20
CA PRO A 54 36.30 -4.61 3.49
C PRO A 54 35.38 -5.82 3.39
N THR A 55 34.60 -5.92 2.31
CA THR A 55 33.51 -6.89 2.15
C THR A 55 33.73 -7.88 1.03
N LEU A 56 34.77 -7.67 0.22
CA LEU A 56 35.17 -8.53 -0.87
C LEU A 56 35.67 -9.88 -0.34
N LYS A 57 35.06 -10.95 -0.86
CA LYS A 57 35.45 -12.34 -0.59
C LYS A 57 36.12 -12.90 -1.83
N VAL A 58 37.32 -13.42 -1.65
CA VAL A 58 38.14 -13.94 -2.73
C VAL A 58 37.94 -15.45 -2.83
N ASN A 59 37.74 -15.92 -4.06
CA ASN A 59 37.65 -17.34 -4.43
C ASN A 59 38.51 -17.60 -5.68
N GLU A 60 38.54 -18.86 -6.15
CA GLU A 60 39.36 -19.27 -7.31
C GLU A 60 39.03 -18.45 -8.58
N GLN A 61 37.78 -18.02 -8.75
CA GLN A 61 37.36 -17.20 -9.89
C GLN A 61 37.93 -15.78 -9.83
N PHE A 62 37.94 -15.14 -8.65
CA PHE A 62 38.55 -13.82 -8.47
C PHE A 62 40.04 -13.85 -8.79
N GLU A 63 40.76 -14.87 -8.32
CA GLU A 63 42.18 -15.03 -8.63
C GLU A 63 42.45 -15.20 -10.12
N LYS A 64 41.59 -15.95 -10.82
CA LYS A 64 41.72 -16.18 -12.26
C LYS A 64 41.59 -14.85 -13.02
N ILE A 65 40.59 -14.04 -12.67
CA ILE A 65 40.36 -12.72 -13.27
C ILE A 65 41.58 -11.81 -13.05
N ILE A 66 42.13 -11.76 -11.82
CA ILE A 66 43.33 -10.97 -11.51
C ILE A 66 44.52 -11.39 -12.37
N ARG A 67 44.79 -12.71 -12.49
CA ARG A 67 45.93 -13.23 -13.27
C ARG A 67 45.79 -12.89 -14.75
N GLU A 68 44.59 -13.06 -15.31
CA GLU A 68 44.29 -12.78 -16.71
C GLU A 68 44.48 -11.30 -17.06
N HIS A 69 43.90 -10.41 -16.27
CA HIS A 69 43.99 -8.96 -16.53
C HIS A 69 45.37 -8.38 -16.23
N SER A 70 46.10 -8.94 -15.26
CA SER A 70 47.51 -8.57 -15.02
C SER A 70 48.39 -8.95 -16.21
N PHE A 71 48.17 -10.13 -16.81
CA PHE A 71 48.88 -10.56 -18.01
C PHE A 71 48.52 -9.66 -19.21
N ASN A 72 47.24 -9.32 -19.39
CA ASN A 72 46.79 -8.48 -20.48
C ASN A 72 47.34 -7.05 -20.38
N LEU A 73 47.45 -6.47 -19.18
CA LEU A 73 48.13 -5.18 -18.98
C LEU A 73 49.61 -5.24 -19.36
N ARG A 74 50.30 -6.33 -18.98
CA ARG A 74 51.69 -6.54 -19.37
C ARG A 74 51.86 -6.62 -20.89
N VAL A 75 50.96 -7.31 -21.59
CA VAL A 75 50.98 -7.39 -23.05
C VAL A 75 50.74 -6.03 -23.70
N ALA A 76 49.84 -5.22 -23.13
CA ALA A 76 49.51 -3.90 -23.66
C ALA A 76 50.67 -2.88 -23.55
N TYR A 77 51.37 -2.87 -22.41
CA TYR A 77 52.37 -1.83 -22.11
C TYR A 77 53.84 -2.31 -22.16
N GLY A 78 54.11 -3.62 -22.08
CA GLY A 78 55.47 -4.16 -22.16
C GLY A 78 56.42 -3.55 -21.10
N TYR A 79 57.39 -2.75 -21.55
CA TYR A 79 58.35 -2.03 -20.68
C TYR A 79 58.02 -0.53 -20.49
N GLU A 80 56.84 -0.06 -20.95
CA GLU A 80 56.41 1.33 -20.83
C GLU A 80 55.81 1.64 -19.44
N TRP A 81 56.62 1.46 -18.38
CA TRP A 81 56.15 1.50 -16.98
C TRP A 81 55.51 2.82 -16.56
N ASP A 82 56.11 3.96 -16.92
CA ASP A 82 55.63 5.28 -16.50
C ASP A 82 54.31 5.64 -17.19
N LYS A 83 54.18 5.23 -18.46
CA LYS A 83 52.94 5.37 -19.22
C LYS A 83 51.85 4.47 -18.66
N ALA A 84 52.18 3.22 -18.32
CA ALA A 84 51.24 2.32 -17.66
C ALA A 84 50.73 2.94 -16.36
N LYS A 85 51.59 3.50 -15.49
CA LYS A 85 51.15 4.17 -14.25
C LYS A 85 50.21 5.34 -14.49
N ALA A 86 50.44 6.13 -15.55
CA ALA A 86 49.63 7.31 -15.84
C ALA A 86 48.26 6.95 -16.44
N GLU A 87 48.19 5.90 -17.25
CA GLU A 87 47.02 5.62 -18.09
C GLU A 87 46.16 4.43 -17.63
N THR A 88 46.68 3.54 -16.78
CA THR A 88 46.01 2.26 -16.45
C THR A 88 44.57 2.42 -16.00
N ALA A 89 44.25 3.43 -15.18
CA ALA A 89 42.89 3.67 -14.69
C ALA A 89 41.84 3.86 -15.80
N ASN A 90 42.25 4.36 -16.97
CA ASN A 90 41.38 4.62 -18.13
C ASN A 90 41.64 3.64 -19.29
N HIS A 91 42.55 2.68 -19.12
CA HIS A 91 42.90 1.75 -20.18
C HIS A 91 41.83 0.67 -20.34
N ALA A 92 41.57 0.23 -21.58
CA ALA A 92 40.51 -0.73 -21.90
C ALA A 92 40.63 -2.06 -21.12
N VAL A 93 41.85 -2.51 -20.82
CA VAL A 93 42.08 -3.71 -20.01
C VAL A 93 41.60 -3.52 -18.56
N PHE A 94 41.82 -2.35 -17.96
CA PHE A 94 41.34 -2.08 -16.60
C PHE A 94 39.82 -1.93 -16.56
N ILE A 95 39.23 -1.26 -17.56
CA ILE A 95 37.77 -1.15 -17.69
C ILE A 95 37.14 -2.53 -17.87
N GLY A 96 37.74 -3.39 -18.70
CA GLY A 96 37.31 -4.78 -18.89
C GLY A 96 37.43 -5.61 -17.61
N PHE A 97 38.50 -5.42 -16.84
CA PHE A 97 38.67 -6.02 -15.52
C PHE A 97 37.54 -5.64 -14.55
N ILE A 98 37.18 -4.35 -14.47
CA ILE A 98 36.05 -3.90 -13.65
C ILE A 98 34.73 -4.51 -14.13
N ALA A 99 34.44 -4.46 -15.43
CA ALA A 99 33.22 -5.02 -15.99
C ALA A 99 33.11 -6.53 -15.73
N GLU A 100 34.22 -7.27 -15.79
CA GLU A 100 34.23 -8.70 -15.47
C GLU A 100 34.04 -8.96 -13.98
N LEU A 101 34.59 -8.12 -13.10
CA LEU A 101 34.32 -8.19 -11.67
C LEU A 101 32.85 -7.83 -11.33
N GLU A 102 32.23 -6.90 -12.05
CA GLU A 102 30.80 -6.56 -11.93
C GLU A 102 29.91 -7.72 -12.43
N GLN A 103 30.21 -8.27 -13.61
CA GLN A 103 29.48 -9.40 -14.19
C GLN A 103 29.54 -10.64 -13.29
N ASN A 104 30.68 -10.89 -12.65
CA ASN A 104 30.87 -11.98 -11.69
C ASN A 104 30.47 -11.59 -10.25
N GLN A 105 29.81 -10.44 -10.06
CA GLN A 105 29.24 -9.98 -8.79
C GLN A 105 30.27 -9.76 -7.65
N PHE A 106 31.56 -9.61 -7.97
CA PHE A 106 32.60 -9.28 -6.97
C PHE A 106 32.51 -7.82 -6.51
N LEU A 107 32.10 -6.91 -7.40
CA LEU A 107 31.86 -5.49 -7.09
C LEU A 107 30.39 -5.22 -6.75
N SER A 108 29.65 -6.25 -6.35
CA SER A 108 28.36 -6.04 -5.72
C SER A 108 28.59 -5.37 -4.36
N LYS A 109 27.86 -4.27 -4.08
CA LYS A 109 27.96 -3.64 -2.76
C LYS A 109 27.57 -4.65 -1.66
N PRO A 110 28.23 -4.60 -0.49
CA PRO A 110 28.00 -5.50 0.66
C PRO A 110 26.55 -5.65 1.14
N GLU A 111 25.67 -4.77 0.68
CA GLU A 111 24.25 -4.78 0.97
C GLU A 111 23.52 -6.02 0.42
N ILE A 112 23.86 -6.57 -0.76
CA ILE A 112 23.09 -7.64 -1.43
C ILE A 112 23.12 -8.97 -0.65
N LYS A 113 24.28 -9.34 -0.07
CA LYS A 113 24.43 -10.60 0.68
C LYS A 113 23.66 -10.63 2.01
N LYS A 114 23.21 -9.47 2.51
CA LYS A 114 22.47 -9.35 3.78
C LYS A 114 20.95 -9.51 3.63
N PHE A 115 20.40 -9.28 2.43
CA PHE A 115 18.96 -9.40 2.16
C PHE A 115 18.54 -10.79 1.63
N ALA A 116 19.48 -11.56 1.07
CA ALA A 116 19.21 -12.88 0.48
C ALA A 116 18.57 -13.91 1.46
N PRO A 117 18.99 -14.00 2.74
CA PRO A 117 18.35 -14.93 3.69
C PRO A 117 16.92 -14.50 4.06
N LEU A 118 16.65 -13.19 4.12
CA LEU A 118 15.33 -12.63 4.47
C LEU A 118 14.32 -12.79 3.32
N LEU A 119 14.78 -12.64 2.07
CA LEU A 119 14.00 -12.94 0.87
C LEU A 119 13.68 -14.45 0.75
N ALA A 120 14.67 -15.31 1.01
CA ALA A 120 14.50 -16.76 0.99
C ALA A 120 13.61 -17.27 2.15
N GLN A 121 13.63 -16.61 3.31
CA GLN A 121 12.80 -16.95 4.44
C GLN A 121 11.34 -16.52 4.22
N ASN A 122 11.10 -15.32 3.68
CA ASN A 122 9.76 -14.80 3.39
C ASN A 122 9.04 -15.64 2.31
N ASN A 123 9.75 -16.04 1.25
CA ASN A 123 9.23 -16.95 0.20
C ASN A 123 9.01 -18.39 0.68
N ARG A 124 9.69 -18.83 1.76
CA ARG A 124 9.47 -20.17 2.35
C ARG A 124 8.30 -20.21 3.33
N THR A 125 7.96 -19.08 3.96
CA THR A 125 6.92 -19.02 5.00
C THR A 125 5.57 -18.51 4.51
N ALA A 126 5.52 -17.81 3.39
CA ALA A 126 4.27 -17.40 2.75
C ALA A 126 4.30 -17.94 1.32
N GLY A 127 3.36 -18.84 0.98
CA GLY A 127 3.11 -19.21 -0.43
C GLY A 127 2.58 -18.03 -1.25
N ASP A 128 1.75 -18.29 -2.25
CA ASP A 128 1.20 -17.31 -3.24
C ASP A 128 0.48 -16.06 -2.68
N GLN A 129 0.43 -15.90 -1.36
CA GLN A 129 -0.12 -14.75 -0.63
C GLN A 129 0.96 -13.86 0.03
N SER A 130 2.21 -13.95 -0.40
CA SER A 130 3.23 -13.00 0.06
C SER A 130 2.87 -11.58 -0.40
N PHE A 131 3.24 -10.57 0.42
CA PHE A 131 2.97 -9.14 0.17
C PHE A 131 3.31 -8.69 -1.26
N PHE A 132 4.33 -9.28 -1.88
CA PHE A 132 4.75 -8.97 -3.26
C PHE A 132 4.03 -9.80 -4.33
N GLY A 133 3.47 -10.97 -4.01
CA GLY A 133 2.73 -11.81 -4.96
C GLY A 133 1.34 -11.26 -5.32
N GLY A 134 0.81 -10.35 -4.50
CA GLY A 134 -0.48 -9.69 -4.75
C GLY A 134 -0.40 -8.32 -5.43
N LEU A 135 0.80 -7.85 -5.79
CA LEU A 135 0.97 -6.56 -6.47
C LEU A 135 0.93 -6.75 -7.99
N PRO A 136 0.34 -5.82 -8.76
CA PRO A 136 0.43 -5.82 -10.22
C PRO A 136 1.90 -5.82 -10.67
N GLN A 137 2.22 -6.59 -11.71
CA GLN A 137 3.57 -6.73 -12.24
C GLN A 137 4.24 -5.36 -12.53
N ASP A 138 3.42 -4.41 -12.97
CA ASP A 138 3.78 -3.06 -13.38
C ASP A 138 4.16 -2.19 -12.15
N PHE A 139 3.46 -2.39 -11.03
CA PHE A 139 3.69 -1.69 -9.77
C PHE A 139 4.94 -2.22 -9.05
N LEU A 140 5.26 -3.51 -9.22
CA LEU A 140 6.51 -4.11 -8.76
C LEU A 140 7.72 -3.53 -9.49
N HIS A 141 7.57 -3.20 -10.77
CA HIS A 141 8.60 -2.56 -11.57
C HIS A 141 8.81 -1.08 -11.17
N GLU A 142 7.73 -0.38 -10.86
CA GLU A 142 7.77 0.98 -10.33
C GLU A 142 8.41 1.04 -8.93
N LEU A 143 8.04 0.13 -8.02
CA LEU A 143 8.65 0.00 -6.70
C LEU A 143 10.13 -0.38 -6.78
N ALA A 144 10.50 -1.26 -7.71
CA ALA A 144 11.90 -1.58 -7.98
C ALA A 144 12.70 -0.35 -8.45
N GLY A 145 12.06 0.59 -9.16
CA GLY A 145 12.65 1.87 -9.55
C GLY A 145 12.74 2.91 -8.41
N TYR A 146 11.78 2.92 -7.47
CA TYR A 146 11.82 3.83 -6.31
C TYR A 146 12.77 3.39 -5.19
N LEU A 147 13.15 2.11 -5.16
CA LEU A 147 14.03 1.51 -4.17
C LEU A 147 15.51 1.45 -4.59
N GLU A 148 15.86 2.12 -5.69
CA GLU A 148 17.23 2.49 -6.07
C GLU A 148 17.84 3.60 -5.16
N PRO A 149 19.18 3.82 -5.15
CA PRO A 149 20.02 3.83 -3.96
C PRO A 149 20.37 5.23 -3.39
N GLN A 150 19.42 5.96 -2.80
CA GLN A 150 19.72 7.33 -2.31
C GLN A 150 19.64 7.58 -0.79
N LEU A 151 19.31 6.59 0.04
CA LEU A 151 19.11 6.82 1.48
C LEU A 151 20.00 5.92 2.35
N SER A 152 20.61 6.51 3.38
CA SER A 152 21.44 5.82 4.37
C SER A 152 20.61 4.80 5.17
N PHE A 153 21.24 3.86 5.87
CA PHE A 153 20.52 2.88 6.72
C PHE A 153 19.60 3.51 7.76
N HIS A 154 20.02 4.62 8.37
CA HIS A 154 19.20 5.33 9.33
C HIS A 154 18.02 6.02 8.65
N ASP A 155 18.26 6.65 7.49
CA ASP A 155 17.22 7.37 6.74
C ASP A 155 16.26 6.43 6.00
N ALA A 156 16.72 5.25 5.58
CA ALA A 156 15.90 4.22 4.97
C ALA A 156 15.11 3.43 6.01
N ALA A 157 15.68 3.12 7.18
CA ALA A 157 14.92 2.54 8.30
C ALA A 157 13.89 3.54 8.83
N LYS A 158 14.27 4.82 8.96
CA LYS A 158 13.34 5.88 9.32
C LYS A 158 12.28 6.11 8.26
N LYS A 159 12.63 6.11 6.97
CA LYS A 159 11.66 6.26 5.88
C LYS A 159 10.78 5.02 5.70
N LEU A 160 11.30 3.83 5.95
CA LEU A 160 10.52 2.60 5.98
C LEU A 160 9.58 2.59 7.19
N ASP A 161 10.06 2.97 8.38
CA ASP A 161 9.20 3.16 9.54
C ASP A 161 8.16 4.25 9.27
N ASP A 162 8.52 5.35 8.60
CA ASP A 162 7.59 6.41 8.20
C ASP A 162 6.58 5.91 7.16
N GLU A 163 6.99 5.12 6.16
CA GLU A 163 6.09 4.54 5.15
C GLU A 163 5.23 3.42 5.73
N VAL A 164 5.75 2.62 6.66
CA VAL A 164 5.01 1.61 7.43
C VAL A 164 4.06 2.30 8.41
N GLN A 165 4.45 3.43 9.00
CA GLN A 165 3.55 4.25 9.82
C GLN A 165 2.52 4.97 8.96
N LYS A 166 2.86 5.45 7.76
CA LYS A 166 1.89 6.02 6.80
C LYS A 166 0.93 4.94 6.30
N ALA A 167 1.43 3.75 6.01
CA ALA A 167 0.62 2.61 5.61
C ALA A 167 -0.24 2.16 6.79
N HIS A 168 0.29 2.04 8.01
CA HIS A 168 -0.52 1.75 9.20
C HIS A 168 -1.55 2.84 9.46
N ALA A 169 -1.19 4.11 9.40
CA ALA A 169 -2.13 5.22 9.58
C ALA A 169 -3.18 5.28 8.47
N HIS A 170 -2.82 4.91 7.24
CA HIS A 170 -3.76 4.77 6.13
C HIS A 170 -4.66 3.55 6.32
N TYR A 171 -4.09 2.39 6.67
CA TYR A 171 -4.82 1.18 6.96
C TYR A 171 -5.73 1.35 8.17
N ASP A 172 -5.33 2.04 9.23
CA ASP A 172 -6.19 2.34 10.38
C ASP A 172 -7.37 3.26 9.99
N LYS A 173 -7.20 4.10 8.95
CA LYS A 173 -8.28 4.92 8.37
C LYS A 173 -9.23 4.13 7.46
N ILE A 174 -8.87 2.96 6.95
CA ILE A 174 -9.73 2.17 6.02
C ILE A 174 -10.09 0.78 6.56
N ARG A 175 -9.38 0.29 7.56
CA ARG A 175 -9.60 -1.01 8.19
C ARG A 175 -10.84 -0.88 9.04
N MET A 176 -11.74 -1.83 8.86
CA MET A 176 -13.00 -1.82 9.61
C MET A 176 -12.77 -2.41 11.01
N PHE A 177 -12.31 -3.65 11.07
CA PHE A 177 -12.07 -4.31 12.36
C PHE A 177 -10.96 -5.36 12.27
N SER A 178 -10.53 -5.84 13.44
CA SER A 178 -9.64 -6.99 13.58
C SER A 178 -10.00 -7.86 14.77
N PHE A 179 -9.61 -9.13 14.69
CA PHE A 179 -9.71 -10.10 15.77
C PHE A 179 -8.58 -11.11 15.64
N LYS A 180 -8.33 -11.88 16.71
CA LYS A 180 -7.32 -12.92 16.75
C LYS A 180 -7.99 -14.28 16.86
N ASP A 181 -7.73 -15.15 15.88
CA ASP A 181 -8.36 -16.48 15.79
C ASP A 181 -8.05 -17.36 17.02
N ASN A 182 -6.88 -17.18 17.65
CA ASN A 182 -6.46 -17.91 18.85
C ASN A 182 -7.08 -17.37 20.17
N GLU A 183 -7.82 -16.27 20.12
CA GLU A 183 -8.56 -15.68 21.25
C GLU A 183 -10.07 -15.98 21.17
N ILE A 184 -10.46 -16.95 20.33
CA ILE A 184 -11.85 -17.44 20.33
C ILE A 184 -12.05 -18.30 21.57
N HIS A 185 -13.00 -17.88 22.41
CA HIS A 185 -13.31 -18.53 23.68
C HIS A 185 -14.77 -18.95 23.74
N PHE A 186 -15.08 -19.85 24.68
CA PHE A 186 -16.46 -20.21 25.02
C PHE A 186 -16.77 -19.75 26.44
N SER A 187 -17.91 -19.09 26.64
CA SER A 187 -18.47 -18.79 27.96
C SER A 187 -19.93 -19.19 28.04
N SER A 188 -20.43 -19.42 29.26
CA SER A 188 -21.84 -19.73 29.50
C SER A 188 -22.78 -18.54 29.23
N ILE A 189 -22.25 -17.31 29.21
CA ILE A 189 -23.01 -16.07 29.05
C ILE A 189 -23.08 -15.66 27.58
N ASP A 190 -21.93 -15.59 26.92
CA ASP A 190 -21.81 -15.09 25.55
C ASP A 190 -21.64 -16.21 24.51
N GLY A 191 -21.60 -17.48 24.94
CA GLY A 191 -21.38 -18.61 24.04
C GLY A 191 -19.98 -18.59 23.43
N THR A 192 -19.84 -19.01 22.17
CA THR A 192 -18.57 -18.91 21.43
C THR A 192 -18.35 -17.48 20.97
N HIS A 193 -17.27 -16.83 21.41
CA HIS A 193 -17.07 -15.40 21.22
C HIS A 193 -15.60 -15.00 21.05
N VAL A 194 -15.39 -13.80 20.50
CA VAL A 194 -14.08 -13.15 20.37
C VAL A 194 -14.25 -11.63 20.51
N ALA A 195 -13.24 -10.96 21.07
CA ALA A 195 -13.18 -9.51 21.06
C ALA A 195 -12.84 -9.00 19.66
N LEU A 196 -13.52 -7.93 19.22
CA LEU A 196 -13.17 -7.18 18.03
C LEU A 196 -12.55 -5.85 18.42
N THR A 197 -11.42 -5.53 17.79
CA THR A 197 -10.92 -4.17 17.72
C THR A 197 -11.61 -3.49 16.54
N GLY A 198 -12.54 -2.57 16.83
CA GLY A 198 -13.22 -1.74 15.83
C GLY A 198 -12.49 -0.42 15.63
N TYR A 199 -12.11 -0.11 14.40
CA TYR A 199 -11.48 1.16 14.04
C TYR A 199 -12.56 2.22 13.74
N GLU A 200 -12.17 3.49 13.60
CA GLU A 200 -13.10 4.61 13.38
C GLU A 200 -14.11 4.38 12.23
N PRO A 201 -13.71 3.88 11.04
CA PRO A 201 -14.66 3.61 9.94
C PRO A 201 -15.74 2.59 10.31
N PHE A 202 -15.39 1.60 11.12
CA PHE A 202 -16.35 0.59 11.59
C PHE A 202 -17.28 1.15 12.65
N ASN A 203 -16.79 2.00 13.56
CA ASN A 203 -17.64 2.71 14.52
C ASN A 203 -18.66 3.59 13.82
N GLU A 204 -18.23 4.36 12.82
CA GLU A 204 -19.12 5.18 12.01
C GLU A 204 -20.15 4.33 11.26
N TRP A 205 -19.69 3.30 10.56
CA TRP A 205 -20.55 2.37 9.84
C TRP A 205 -21.60 1.73 10.77
N PHE A 206 -21.16 1.22 11.91
CA PHE A 206 -22.02 0.58 12.90
C PHE A 206 -23.10 1.54 13.41
N THR A 207 -22.74 2.82 13.60
CA THR A 207 -23.67 3.86 14.08
C THR A 207 -24.67 4.27 12.99
N LYS A 208 -24.22 4.40 11.74
CA LYS A 208 -25.05 4.81 10.58
C LYS A 208 -26.01 3.71 10.09
N LEU A 209 -25.84 2.46 10.52
CA LEU A 209 -26.70 1.36 10.11
C LEU A 209 -28.16 1.57 10.58
N PRO A 210 -29.14 1.48 9.66
CA PRO A 210 -30.55 1.64 10.01
C PRO A 210 -31.06 0.50 10.88
N LEU A 211 -31.82 0.84 11.92
CA LEU A 211 -32.45 -0.13 12.81
C LEU A 211 -33.49 -0.97 12.04
N ARG A 212 -33.52 -2.27 12.34
CA ARG A 212 -34.54 -3.24 11.87
C ARG A 212 -34.72 -3.31 10.35
N THR A 213 -33.72 -2.87 9.61
CA THR A 213 -33.70 -2.93 8.15
C THR A 213 -32.75 -4.05 7.73
N ASN A 214 -33.25 -4.98 6.92
CA ASN A 214 -32.46 -6.09 6.44
C ASN A 214 -31.56 -5.66 5.29
N GLN A 215 -30.27 -6.00 5.36
CA GLN A 215 -29.26 -5.71 4.35
C GLN A 215 -28.66 -7.01 3.83
N ALA A 216 -28.76 -7.23 2.53
CA ALA A 216 -28.08 -8.35 1.89
C ALA A 216 -26.56 -8.08 1.86
N MET A 217 -25.77 -9.01 2.39
CA MET A 217 -24.30 -8.95 2.34
C MET A 217 -23.71 -9.79 1.20
N SER A 218 -24.27 -10.97 0.97
CA SER A 218 -23.93 -11.88 -0.12
C SER A 218 -25.12 -12.79 -0.41
N GLN A 219 -25.02 -13.69 -1.40
CA GLN A 219 -26.07 -14.67 -1.73
C GLN A 219 -26.54 -15.49 -0.51
N ASN A 220 -25.70 -15.62 0.53
CA ASN A 220 -25.97 -16.47 1.69
C ASN A 220 -26.04 -15.74 3.03
N TYR A 221 -25.71 -14.46 3.13
CA TYR A 221 -25.71 -13.73 4.40
C TYR A 221 -26.53 -12.45 4.35
N GLN A 222 -27.29 -12.25 5.41
CA GLN A 222 -28.13 -11.10 5.69
C GLN A 222 -27.68 -10.48 7.00
N MET A 223 -27.75 -9.15 7.07
CA MET A 223 -27.40 -8.37 8.23
C MET A 223 -28.52 -7.42 8.59
N TYR A 224 -28.83 -7.34 9.88
CA TYR A 224 -29.77 -6.33 10.37
C TYR A 224 -29.36 -5.88 11.77
N LYS A 225 -29.59 -4.60 12.04
CA LYS A 225 -29.33 -4.00 13.34
C LYS A 225 -30.55 -4.20 14.25
N ILE A 226 -30.38 -4.94 15.34
CA ILE A 226 -31.47 -5.28 16.29
C ILE A 226 -31.82 -4.06 17.13
N ASP A 227 -30.79 -3.42 17.68
CA ASP A 227 -30.83 -2.24 18.54
C ASP A 227 -29.56 -1.40 18.30
N ASP A 228 -29.42 -0.27 18.99
CA ASP A 228 -28.30 0.65 18.77
C ASP A 228 -26.92 0.03 19.01
N ASN A 229 -26.84 -1.06 19.77
CA ASN A 229 -25.62 -1.72 20.19
C ASN A 229 -25.44 -3.13 19.61
N THR A 230 -26.42 -3.67 18.87
CA THR A 230 -26.39 -5.06 18.43
C THR A 230 -26.71 -5.21 16.95
N ILE A 231 -25.81 -5.86 16.22
CA ILE A 231 -26.02 -6.32 14.83
C ILE A 231 -26.10 -7.83 14.82
N SER A 232 -27.03 -8.38 14.03
CA SER A 232 -27.11 -9.81 13.72
C SER A 232 -26.71 -10.05 12.28
N ILE A 233 -25.91 -11.10 12.05
CA ILE A 233 -25.50 -11.59 10.73
C ILE A 233 -25.80 -13.08 10.65
N ASN A 234 -26.67 -13.50 9.74
CA ASN A 234 -27.04 -14.90 9.56
C ASN A 234 -27.52 -15.16 8.12
N ARG A 235 -27.92 -16.40 7.79
CA ARG A 235 -28.40 -16.77 6.46
C ARG A 235 -29.93 -16.65 6.29
N GLY A 236 -30.59 -15.99 7.25
CA GLY A 236 -32.05 -15.94 7.37
C GLY A 236 -32.53 -16.30 8.79
N PRO A 237 -33.85 -16.20 9.04
CA PRO A 237 -34.43 -16.48 10.36
C PRO A 237 -34.02 -17.85 10.90
N GLN A 238 -33.66 -17.91 12.19
CA GLN A 238 -33.28 -19.14 12.91
C GLN A 238 -32.06 -19.90 12.37
N THR A 239 -31.28 -19.33 11.44
CA THR A 239 -30.07 -19.97 10.90
C THR A 239 -28.83 -19.68 11.76
N PRO A 240 -27.79 -20.55 11.73
CA PRO A 240 -26.49 -20.25 12.33
C PRO A 240 -25.89 -18.94 11.81
N GLY A 241 -25.26 -18.19 12.69
CA GLY A 241 -24.65 -16.90 12.38
C GLY A 241 -23.97 -16.29 13.60
N ILE A 242 -23.73 -14.98 13.56
CA ILE A 242 -23.08 -14.22 14.63
C ILE A 242 -23.90 -12.99 15.03
N GLN A 243 -23.64 -12.50 16.23
CA GLN A 243 -24.06 -11.20 16.71
C GLN A 243 -22.83 -10.38 17.07
N ILE A 244 -22.83 -9.10 16.68
CA ILE A 244 -21.81 -8.13 17.05
C ILE A 244 -22.45 -7.17 18.05
N LYS A 245 -21.93 -7.16 19.28
CA LYS A 245 -22.42 -6.32 20.37
C LYS A 245 -21.37 -5.27 20.70
N ARG A 246 -21.77 -4.00 20.74
CA ARG A 246 -20.96 -2.91 21.26
C ARG A 246 -20.95 -2.96 22.78
N ARG A 247 -19.76 -2.97 23.40
CA ARG A 247 -19.57 -2.91 24.85
C ARG A 247 -18.52 -1.85 25.15
N ASP A 248 -18.90 -0.82 25.89
CA ASP A 248 -18.05 0.33 26.24
C ASP A 248 -17.34 0.92 25.01
N ALA A 249 -16.00 0.87 24.99
CA ALA A 249 -15.15 1.37 23.91
C ALA A 249 -14.84 0.33 22.81
N GLY A 250 -15.43 -0.87 22.87
CA GLY A 250 -15.10 -1.98 21.97
C GLY A 250 -16.31 -2.78 21.49
N PHE A 251 -16.02 -3.90 20.83
CA PHE A 251 -17.02 -4.82 20.30
C PHE A 251 -16.70 -6.26 20.70
N ILE A 252 -17.75 -7.04 20.95
CA ILE A 252 -17.66 -8.48 21.11
C ILE A 252 -18.51 -9.13 20.01
N VAL A 253 -17.95 -10.15 19.37
CA VAL A 253 -18.69 -11.00 18.45
C VAL A 253 -18.97 -12.31 19.15
N CYS A 254 -20.23 -12.73 19.15
CA CYS A 254 -20.64 -14.04 19.63
C CYS A 254 -21.38 -14.79 18.54
N ASN A 255 -21.28 -16.11 18.54
CA ASN A 255 -22.22 -16.94 17.80
C ASN A 255 -23.65 -16.67 18.28
N ASN A 256 -24.62 -16.83 17.39
CA ASN A 256 -26.02 -16.84 17.82
C ASN A 256 -26.38 -18.19 18.46
N VAL A 257 -27.53 -18.24 19.14
CA VAL A 257 -27.98 -19.46 19.84
C VAL A 257 -28.06 -20.67 18.91
N THR A 258 -28.43 -20.50 17.65
CA THR A 258 -28.47 -21.61 16.69
C THR A 258 -27.07 -22.13 16.37
N ALA A 259 -26.09 -21.25 16.19
CA ALA A 259 -24.69 -21.64 15.92
C ALA A 259 -24.01 -22.28 17.13
N ASP A 260 -24.40 -21.92 18.36
CA ASP A 260 -23.85 -22.53 19.57
C ASP A 260 -24.59 -23.79 20.03
N LYS A 261 -25.78 -24.09 19.49
CA LYS A 261 -26.44 -25.36 19.75
C LYS A 261 -25.59 -26.53 19.24
N ASN A 262 -25.35 -27.49 20.12
CA ASN A 262 -24.61 -28.70 19.77
C ASN A 262 -25.40 -29.54 18.76
N SER A 263 -24.73 -30.00 17.71
CA SER A 263 -25.22 -31.14 16.94
C SER A 263 -25.10 -32.40 17.81
N PRO A 264 -26.17 -33.18 17.98
CA PRO A 264 -26.18 -34.34 18.90
C PRO A 264 -25.21 -35.46 18.52
N HIS A 265 -24.57 -35.36 17.34
CA HIS A 265 -23.66 -36.37 16.78
C HIS A 265 -22.18 -35.99 16.85
N LEU A 266 -21.82 -34.82 17.40
CA LEU A 266 -20.43 -34.36 17.47
C LEU A 266 -19.84 -34.54 18.87
N THR A 267 -18.56 -34.88 18.94
CA THR A 267 -17.80 -34.80 20.19
C THR A 267 -17.64 -33.33 20.64
N PRO A 268 -17.35 -33.07 21.93
CA PRO A 268 -17.14 -31.70 22.42
C PRO A 268 -16.04 -30.94 21.68
N GLN A 269 -14.97 -31.61 21.24
CA GLN A 269 -13.88 -30.99 20.48
C GLN A 269 -14.32 -30.60 19.06
N GLU A 270 -15.04 -31.50 18.37
CA GLU A 270 -15.56 -31.22 17.03
C GLU A 270 -16.62 -30.11 17.05
N ALA A 271 -17.49 -30.11 18.07
CA ALA A 271 -18.48 -29.05 18.25
C ALA A 271 -17.82 -27.67 18.45
N ASN A 272 -16.75 -27.60 19.25
CA ASN A 272 -16.00 -26.34 19.45
C ASN A 272 -15.29 -25.87 18.18
N LEU A 273 -14.75 -26.80 17.39
CA LEU A 273 -14.13 -26.48 16.11
C LEU A 273 -15.17 -25.91 15.12
N GLU A 274 -16.33 -26.54 14.99
CA GLU A 274 -17.41 -26.07 14.11
C GLU A 274 -17.96 -24.70 14.54
N ARG A 275 -18.17 -24.48 15.84
CA ARG A 275 -18.56 -23.17 16.38
C ARG A 275 -17.55 -22.07 16.03
N SER A 276 -16.25 -22.38 16.15
CA SER A 276 -15.17 -21.44 15.81
C SER A 276 -15.12 -21.16 14.31
N LYS A 277 -15.30 -22.19 13.47
CA LYS A 277 -15.41 -22.04 12.01
C LYS A 277 -16.59 -21.16 11.60
N ASN A 278 -17.76 -21.31 12.24
CA ASN A 278 -18.92 -20.45 11.98
C ASN A 278 -18.60 -18.97 12.27
N LEU A 279 -17.97 -18.70 13.42
CA LEU A 279 -17.60 -17.36 13.83
C LEU A 279 -16.59 -16.74 12.86
N ILE A 280 -15.51 -17.46 12.53
CA ILE A 280 -14.46 -17.01 11.59
C ILE A 280 -15.03 -16.78 10.19
N SER A 281 -15.83 -17.71 9.67
CA SER A 281 -16.40 -17.59 8.31
C SER A 281 -17.38 -16.43 8.20
N SER A 282 -18.21 -16.19 9.23
CA SER A 282 -19.12 -15.05 9.28
C SER A 282 -18.35 -13.72 9.35
N LEU A 283 -17.28 -13.65 10.14
CA LEU A 283 -16.42 -12.46 10.21
C LEU A 283 -15.64 -12.22 8.90
N LYS A 284 -15.16 -13.28 8.24
CA LYS A 284 -14.55 -13.17 6.90
C LYS A 284 -15.54 -12.66 5.86
N ALA A 285 -16.78 -13.15 5.89
CA ALA A 285 -17.85 -12.67 5.01
C ALA A 285 -18.16 -11.19 5.27
N LEU A 286 -18.23 -10.77 6.54
CA LEU A 286 -18.39 -9.36 6.91
C LEU A 286 -17.22 -8.50 6.44
N LYS A 287 -15.98 -8.96 6.66
CA LYS A 287 -14.79 -8.23 6.23
C LYS A 287 -14.80 -8.04 4.72
N LYS A 288 -15.07 -9.10 3.95
CA LYS A 288 -15.20 -9.03 2.49
C LYS A 288 -16.29 -8.06 2.06
N TYR A 289 -17.49 -8.16 2.66
CA TYR A 289 -18.60 -7.25 2.38
C TYR A 289 -18.22 -5.79 2.60
N LEU A 290 -17.63 -5.46 3.75
CA LEU A 290 -17.25 -4.08 4.07
C LEU A 290 -16.09 -3.57 3.21
N GLN A 291 -15.18 -4.44 2.79
CA GLN A 291 -14.08 -4.09 1.88
C GLN A 291 -14.54 -3.94 0.42
N SER A 292 -15.58 -4.67 0.01
CA SER A 292 -16.20 -4.54 -1.31
C SER A 292 -17.18 -3.37 -1.40
N ARG A 293 -17.50 -2.71 -0.27
CA ARG A 293 -18.26 -1.47 -0.34
C ARG A 293 -17.37 -0.45 -1.04
N PRO A 294 -17.89 0.26 -2.07
CA PRO A 294 -17.16 1.37 -2.63
C PRO A 294 -16.81 2.31 -1.47
N ALA A 295 -15.52 2.64 -1.33
CA ALA A 295 -15.07 3.63 -0.36
C ALA A 295 -15.98 4.85 -0.50
N GLU A 296 -16.52 5.39 0.59
CA GLU A 296 -17.30 6.63 0.54
C GLU A 296 -16.37 7.68 -0.08
N LEU A 297 -16.53 7.93 -1.39
CA LEU A 297 -15.74 8.91 -2.12
C LEU A 297 -16.00 10.23 -1.43
N LYS A 298 -14.96 10.74 -0.77
CA LYS A 298 -14.99 12.04 -0.15
C LYS A 298 -14.72 13.04 -1.28
N PHE A 299 -15.67 13.93 -1.51
CA PHE A 299 -15.53 14.94 -2.56
C PHE A 299 -14.97 16.24 -1.99
N PHE A 300 -15.42 16.60 -0.80
CA PHE A 300 -14.95 17.77 -0.08
C PHE A 300 -15.18 17.62 1.42
N SER A 301 -14.57 18.50 2.20
CA SER A 301 -14.80 18.65 3.64
C SER A 301 -14.76 20.12 4.04
N PHE A 302 -15.38 20.43 5.18
CA PHE A 302 -15.41 21.79 5.73
C PHE A 302 -15.62 21.74 7.25
N GLU A 303 -15.09 22.74 7.94
CA GLU A 303 -15.25 22.90 9.38
C GLU A 303 -16.52 23.70 9.68
N LYS A 304 -17.47 23.07 10.38
CA LYS A 304 -18.77 23.70 10.69
C LYS A 304 -18.61 24.92 11.60
N GLU A 305 -17.59 24.94 12.45
CA GLU A 305 -17.29 26.08 13.33
C GLU A 305 -16.71 27.29 12.57
N LYS A 306 -16.22 27.09 11.34
CA LYS A 306 -15.62 28.15 10.51
C LYS A 306 -16.62 28.81 9.55
N VAL A 307 -17.92 28.57 9.70
CA VAL A 307 -18.94 29.27 8.91
C VAL A 307 -18.94 30.74 9.31
N ALA A 308 -18.58 31.60 8.37
CA ALA A 308 -18.49 33.03 8.56
C ALA A 308 -19.73 33.75 7.99
N PHE A 309 -20.10 34.87 8.61
CA PHE A 309 -21.27 35.68 8.24
C PHE A 309 -20.89 37.09 7.77
N ALA A 310 -19.62 37.48 7.89
CA ALA A 310 -19.12 38.74 7.38
C ALA A 310 -19.08 38.66 5.84
N GLN A 311 -19.94 39.43 5.15
CA GLN A 311 -20.15 39.38 3.69
C GLN A 311 -20.95 38.17 3.20
N GLY A 312 -21.98 37.80 3.97
CA GLY A 312 -22.86 36.68 3.67
C GLY A 312 -22.35 35.37 4.24
N THR A 313 -23.24 34.38 4.33
CA THR A 313 -22.91 33.08 4.94
C THR A 313 -22.00 32.28 4.03
N HIS A 314 -20.77 31.99 4.45
CA HIS A 314 -19.80 31.26 3.64
C HIS A 314 -18.89 30.34 4.45
N VAL A 315 -18.31 29.34 3.78
CA VAL A 315 -17.32 28.42 4.34
C VAL A 315 -16.32 28.00 3.26
N SER A 316 -15.05 27.85 3.64
CA SER A 316 -14.02 27.27 2.77
C SER A 316 -14.20 25.77 2.67
N LEU A 317 -13.98 25.22 1.47
CA LEU A 317 -14.02 23.79 1.20
C LEU A 317 -12.60 23.27 0.97
N THR A 318 -12.23 22.20 1.64
CA THR A 318 -11.10 21.35 1.26
C THR A 318 -11.63 20.32 0.28
N VAL A 319 -11.18 20.36 -0.97
CA VAL A 319 -11.72 19.54 -2.08
C VAL A 319 -10.73 18.49 -2.56
N GLU A 320 -11.25 17.33 -2.93
CA GLU A 320 -10.47 16.25 -3.55
C GLU A 320 -10.47 16.38 -5.09
N ASP A 321 -9.55 15.70 -5.77
CA ASP A 321 -9.42 15.81 -7.24
C ASP A 321 -10.65 15.31 -7.99
N ALA A 322 -11.35 14.30 -7.46
CA ALA A 322 -12.63 13.83 -7.99
C ALA A 322 -13.69 14.95 -8.02
N PHE A 323 -13.70 15.83 -7.02
CA PHE A 323 -14.60 16.97 -7.00
C PHE A 323 -14.23 18.03 -8.03
N LYS A 324 -12.93 18.29 -8.22
CA LYS A 324 -12.46 19.23 -9.26
C LYS A 324 -12.85 18.73 -10.65
N ALA A 325 -12.60 17.46 -10.94
CA ALA A 325 -12.98 16.82 -12.19
C ALA A 325 -14.49 16.91 -12.44
N TRP A 326 -15.30 16.56 -11.43
CA TRP A 326 -16.76 16.75 -11.50
C TRP A 326 -17.14 18.21 -11.76
N PHE A 327 -16.56 19.15 -11.00
CA PHE A 327 -16.87 20.56 -11.12
C PHE A 327 -16.55 21.08 -12.52
N ASP A 328 -15.44 20.65 -13.11
CA ASP A 328 -14.99 21.05 -14.45
C ASP A 328 -15.84 20.46 -15.57
N ASP A 329 -16.24 19.19 -15.46
CA ASP A 329 -17.05 18.48 -16.47
C ASP A 329 -18.51 18.99 -16.56
N LEU A 330 -18.99 19.70 -15.54
CA LEU A 330 -20.34 20.24 -15.56
C LEU A 330 -20.57 21.18 -16.77
N PRO A 331 -21.68 20.99 -17.51
CA PRO A 331 -22.01 21.82 -18.66
C PRO A 331 -22.42 23.23 -18.23
N LEU A 332 -21.84 24.23 -18.89
CA LEU A 332 -22.17 25.63 -18.66
C LEU A 332 -23.63 25.92 -19.02
N ARG A 333 -24.28 26.71 -18.15
CA ARG A 333 -25.63 27.24 -18.32
C ARG A 333 -26.71 26.18 -18.54
N LYS A 334 -26.47 24.94 -18.09
CA LYS A 334 -27.44 23.85 -18.14
C LYS A 334 -27.76 23.38 -16.73
N SER A 335 -29.06 23.26 -16.44
CA SER A 335 -29.52 22.67 -15.17
C SER A 335 -29.42 21.16 -15.26
N GLN A 336 -28.93 20.53 -14.20
CA GLN A 336 -28.93 19.08 -14.04
C GLN A 336 -29.54 18.73 -12.69
N GLN A 337 -30.40 17.73 -12.70
CA GLN A 337 -30.90 17.13 -11.47
C GLN A 337 -29.96 15.99 -11.08
N ILE A 338 -29.32 16.11 -9.92
CA ILE A 338 -28.36 15.10 -9.41
C ILE A 338 -28.95 14.24 -8.29
N SER A 339 -30.11 14.61 -7.76
CA SER A 339 -30.94 13.73 -6.92
C SER A 339 -32.40 14.17 -6.98
N SER A 340 -33.30 13.40 -6.35
CA SER A 340 -34.73 13.74 -6.27
C SER A 340 -35.01 15.15 -5.73
N ILE A 341 -34.07 15.72 -4.98
CA ILE A 341 -34.21 17.03 -4.34
C ILE A 341 -33.15 18.05 -4.77
N CYS A 342 -32.04 17.65 -5.38
CA CYS A 342 -30.90 18.56 -5.63
C CYS A 342 -30.73 18.87 -7.12
N HIS A 343 -30.80 20.16 -7.45
CA HIS A 343 -30.52 20.70 -8.77
C HIS A 343 -29.22 21.49 -8.75
N ILE A 344 -28.39 21.27 -9.75
CA ILE A 344 -27.15 22.01 -9.97
C ILE A 344 -27.22 22.79 -11.28
N TYR A 345 -26.63 23.98 -11.26
CA TYR A 345 -26.56 24.86 -12.42
C TYR A 345 -25.21 25.55 -12.45
N LYS A 346 -24.37 25.23 -13.44
CA LYS A 346 -23.08 25.89 -13.60
C LYS A 346 -23.27 27.22 -14.31
N ILE A 347 -23.16 28.31 -13.55
CA ILE A 347 -23.41 29.68 -14.02
C ILE A 347 -22.30 30.11 -14.99
N ASN A 348 -21.06 29.85 -14.62
CA ASN A 348 -19.85 30.13 -15.38
C ASN A 348 -18.76 29.11 -15.02
N ALA A 349 -17.55 29.27 -15.56
CA ALA A 349 -16.44 28.35 -15.33
C ALA A 349 -16.13 28.13 -13.84
N ASP A 350 -16.39 29.12 -12.99
CA ASP A 350 -15.93 29.17 -11.60
C ASP A 350 -17.08 29.18 -10.58
N THR A 351 -18.33 29.05 -11.01
CA THR A 351 -19.48 29.14 -10.10
C THR A 351 -20.56 28.13 -10.45
N VAL A 352 -20.90 27.30 -9.47
CA VAL A 352 -22.03 26.36 -9.53
C VAL A 352 -23.05 26.76 -8.47
N ALA A 353 -24.31 26.90 -8.87
CA ALA A 353 -25.43 27.05 -7.95
C ALA A 353 -26.05 25.67 -7.66
N ILE A 354 -26.38 25.43 -6.39
CA ILE A 354 -27.06 24.23 -5.93
C ILE A 354 -28.32 24.66 -5.18
N ASN A 355 -29.50 24.17 -5.59
CA ASN A 355 -30.76 24.50 -4.95
C ASN A 355 -31.76 23.34 -5.03
N TYR A 356 -32.88 23.46 -4.33
CA TYR A 356 -33.96 22.47 -4.30
C TYR A 356 -35.07 22.76 -5.33
N GLY A 357 -34.81 23.70 -6.26
CA GLY A 357 -35.78 24.20 -7.23
C GLY A 357 -35.67 25.72 -7.46
N PRO A 358 -36.40 26.29 -8.43
CA PRO A 358 -36.39 27.73 -8.72
C PRO A 358 -36.75 28.55 -7.47
N ASN A 359 -36.02 29.64 -7.22
CA ASN A 359 -36.24 30.57 -6.10
C ASN A 359 -36.19 29.95 -4.69
N THR A 360 -35.60 28.75 -4.52
CA THR A 360 -35.47 28.11 -3.21
C THR A 360 -34.16 28.51 -2.51
N PRO A 361 -34.11 28.45 -1.16
CA PRO A 361 -32.86 28.49 -0.41
C PRO A 361 -31.89 27.42 -0.93
N GLY A 362 -30.62 27.80 -1.07
CA GLY A 362 -29.58 26.93 -1.59
C GLY A 362 -28.21 27.57 -1.40
N ILE A 363 -27.22 27.06 -2.12
CA ILE A 363 -25.84 27.52 -2.02
C ILE A 363 -25.24 27.80 -3.41
N ARG A 364 -24.11 28.49 -3.41
CA ARG A 364 -23.19 28.59 -4.55
C ARG A 364 -21.85 28.06 -4.12
N ILE A 365 -21.22 27.26 -4.97
CA ILE A 365 -19.82 26.88 -4.85
C ILE A 365 -19.05 27.75 -5.83
N ILE A 366 -18.06 28.47 -5.31
CA ILE A 366 -17.24 29.43 -6.06
C ILE A 366 -15.79 28.96 -6.00
N ARG A 367 -15.19 28.81 -7.17
CA ARG A 367 -13.75 28.61 -7.35
C ARG A 367 -13.07 29.97 -7.47
N LYS A 368 -11.99 30.17 -6.72
CA LYS A 368 -11.04 31.27 -6.91
C LYS A 368 -9.64 30.68 -6.89
N ASP A 369 -8.96 30.76 -8.02
CA ASP A 369 -7.69 30.06 -8.25
C ASP A 369 -7.85 28.55 -7.97
N ASN A 370 -7.06 28.01 -7.03
CA ASN A 370 -7.16 26.62 -6.58
C ASN A 370 -8.03 26.41 -5.32
N SER A 371 -8.70 27.46 -4.85
CA SER A 371 -9.53 27.41 -3.64
C SER A 371 -11.01 27.33 -3.98
N PHE A 372 -11.76 26.60 -3.15
CA PHE A 372 -13.22 26.48 -3.25
C PHE A 372 -13.87 27.02 -1.98
N SER A 373 -14.99 27.70 -2.17
CA SER A 373 -15.83 28.17 -1.08
C SER A 373 -17.29 27.93 -1.40
N ALA A 374 -18.08 27.61 -0.38
CA ALA A 374 -19.52 27.54 -0.48
C ALA A 374 -20.13 28.75 0.23
N CYS A 375 -21.11 29.40 -0.39
CA CYS A 375 -21.88 30.46 0.23
C CYS A 375 -23.38 30.28 0.00
N ASN A 376 -24.20 30.79 0.92
CA ASN A 376 -25.65 30.79 0.71
C ASN A 376 -26.02 31.62 -0.54
N ASN A 377 -27.06 31.20 -1.25
CA ASN A 377 -27.67 32.05 -2.25
C ASN A 377 -28.46 33.19 -1.57
N ILE A 378 -28.86 34.20 -2.35
CA ILE A 378 -29.55 35.39 -1.82
C ILE A 378 -30.80 35.00 -1.01
N THR A 379 -31.58 34.03 -1.48
CA THR A 379 -32.78 33.55 -0.78
C THR A 379 -32.46 32.97 0.60
N ALA A 380 -31.41 32.16 0.71
CA ALA A 380 -30.97 31.57 1.97
C ALA A 380 -30.31 32.60 2.90
N ASP A 381 -29.59 33.58 2.34
CA ASP A 381 -28.87 34.59 3.11
C ASP A 381 -29.80 35.67 3.70
N ASN A 382 -30.98 35.85 3.10
CA ASN A 382 -32.07 36.69 3.62
C ASN A 382 -32.83 36.06 4.81
N ALA A 383 -32.44 34.87 5.28
CA ALA A 383 -33.10 34.22 6.41
C ALA A 383 -32.88 35.00 7.73
N ASN A 384 -33.89 34.95 8.60
CA ASN A 384 -33.99 35.78 9.81
C ASN A 384 -32.96 35.46 10.92
N SER A 385 -32.18 34.37 10.81
CA SER A 385 -31.18 34.01 11.82
C SER A 385 -29.95 33.35 11.22
N ASP A 386 -28.80 33.59 11.83
CA ASP A 386 -27.52 32.97 11.44
C ASP A 386 -27.56 31.44 11.61
N ALA A 387 -28.30 30.93 12.60
CA ALA A 387 -28.55 29.50 12.76
C ALA A 387 -29.31 28.90 11.55
N THR A 388 -30.32 29.61 11.03
CA THR A 388 -31.04 29.17 9.82
C THR A 388 -30.14 29.19 8.60
N LYS A 389 -29.32 30.22 8.45
CA LYS A 389 -28.37 30.36 7.35
C LYS A 389 -27.31 29.26 7.38
N GLN A 390 -26.73 28.98 8.54
CA GLN A 390 -25.76 27.91 8.73
C GLN A 390 -26.40 26.55 8.47
N LYS A 391 -27.61 26.31 8.98
CA LYS A 391 -28.36 25.06 8.74
C LYS A 391 -28.59 24.83 7.25
N ASN A 392 -28.97 25.85 6.49
CA ASN A 392 -29.12 25.75 5.04
C ASN A 392 -27.81 25.31 4.37
N LEU A 393 -26.72 26.05 4.64
CA LEU A 393 -25.40 25.77 4.07
C LEU A 393 -24.96 24.32 4.34
N VAL A 394 -25.01 23.89 5.60
CA VAL A 394 -24.61 22.53 6.03
C VAL A 394 -25.50 21.47 5.39
N THR A 395 -26.83 21.68 5.40
CA THR A 395 -27.78 20.68 4.86
C THR A 395 -27.63 20.53 3.36
N THR A 396 -27.41 21.63 2.63
CA THR A 396 -27.21 21.59 1.18
C THR A 396 -25.87 20.96 0.80
N LEU A 397 -24.80 21.25 1.54
CA LEU A 397 -23.50 20.59 1.33
C LEU A 397 -23.59 19.08 1.60
N SER A 398 -24.24 18.66 2.69
CA SER A 398 -24.45 17.24 2.97
C SER A 398 -25.35 16.54 1.94
N ALA A 399 -26.34 17.24 1.38
CA ALA A 399 -27.17 16.71 0.31
C ALA A 399 -26.39 16.55 -1.01
N LEU A 400 -25.51 17.51 -1.33
CA LEU A 400 -24.62 17.43 -2.48
C LEU A 400 -23.66 16.25 -2.34
N GLU A 401 -22.99 16.10 -1.20
CA GLU A 401 -22.04 15.01 -0.95
C GLU A 401 -22.69 13.64 -1.17
N LYS A 402 -23.89 13.42 -0.61
CA LYS A 402 -24.66 12.19 -0.83
C LYS A 402 -25.01 11.95 -2.29
N ALA A 403 -25.39 13.00 -3.03
CA ALA A 403 -25.72 12.88 -4.44
C ALA A 403 -24.49 12.48 -5.28
N LEU A 404 -23.34 13.09 -5.01
CA LEU A 404 -22.08 12.76 -5.71
C LEU A 404 -21.62 11.33 -5.39
N GLN A 405 -21.74 10.89 -4.14
CA GLN A 405 -21.46 9.52 -3.75
C GLN A 405 -22.37 8.50 -4.47
N ALA A 406 -23.66 8.82 -4.62
CA ALA A 406 -24.60 7.98 -5.36
C ALA A 406 -24.23 7.87 -6.84
N ILE A 407 -23.88 8.99 -7.48
CA ILE A 407 -23.44 9.03 -8.89
C ILE A 407 -22.17 8.18 -9.08
N ALA A 408 -21.18 8.35 -8.21
CA ALA A 408 -19.94 7.59 -8.30
C ALA A 408 -20.15 6.08 -8.07
N SER A 409 -21.02 5.71 -7.12
CA SER A 409 -21.37 4.31 -6.87
C SER A 409 -22.05 3.67 -8.08
N GLN A 410 -22.93 4.41 -8.77
CA GLN A 410 -23.59 3.94 -9.99
C GLN A 410 -22.61 3.77 -11.16
N ALA A 411 -21.67 4.70 -11.33
CA ALA A 411 -20.63 4.60 -12.36
C ALA A 411 -19.74 3.37 -12.16
N GLN A 412 -19.34 3.09 -10.91
CA GLN A 412 -18.53 1.92 -10.58
C GLN A 412 -19.28 0.59 -10.78
N LEU A 413 -20.57 0.54 -10.45
CA LEU A 413 -21.41 -0.64 -10.72
C LEU A 413 -21.55 -0.90 -12.23
N ALA A 414 -21.71 0.15 -13.03
CA ALA A 414 -21.79 0.03 -14.48
C ALA A 414 -20.47 -0.45 -15.12
N GLU A 415 -19.31 -0.01 -14.61
CA GLU A 415 -18.00 -0.52 -15.05
C GLU A 415 -17.78 -1.98 -14.66
N GLN A 416 -18.22 -2.40 -13.47
CA GLN A 416 -18.15 -3.80 -13.05
C GLN A 416 -19.03 -4.70 -13.93
N GLU A 417 -20.26 -4.29 -14.23
CA GLU A 417 -21.15 -5.05 -15.13
C GLU A 417 -20.57 -5.18 -16.55
N LYS A 418 -19.91 -4.13 -17.05
CA LYS A 418 -19.26 -4.13 -18.37
C LYS A 418 -18.07 -5.09 -18.43
N ASN A 419 -17.22 -5.11 -17.40
CA ASN A 419 -16.09 -6.04 -17.31
C ASN A 419 -16.55 -7.51 -17.16
N THR A 420 -17.65 -7.74 -16.44
CA THR A 420 -18.22 -9.10 -16.27
C THR A 420 -18.88 -9.60 -17.57
N GLY A 421 -19.46 -8.70 -18.38
CA GLY A 421 -20.02 -9.02 -19.70
C GLY A 421 -18.95 -9.39 -20.73
N GLU A 422 -17.82 -8.68 -20.75
CA GLU A 422 -16.70 -8.98 -21.66
C GLU A 422 -15.98 -10.31 -21.32
N GLU A 423 -15.97 -10.73 -20.05
CA GLU A 423 -15.49 -12.06 -19.65
C GLU A 423 -16.44 -13.19 -20.07
N GLN A 424 -17.76 -12.98 -20.04
CA GLN A 424 -18.74 -13.96 -20.52
C GLN A 424 -18.74 -14.13 -22.04
N GLU A 425 -18.47 -13.06 -22.80
CA GLU A 425 -18.32 -13.12 -24.25
C GLU A 425 -17.05 -13.90 -24.66
N LYS A 426 -15.95 -13.76 -23.90
CA LYS A 426 -14.71 -14.54 -24.13
C LYS A 426 -14.85 -16.02 -23.75
N CYS A 427 -15.70 -16.38 -22.79
CA CYS A 427 -15.98 -17.78 -22.44
C CYS A 427 -16.99 -18.46 -23.38
N SER A 428 -17.71 -17.70 -24.21
CA SER A 428 -18.68 -18.25 -25.18
C SER A 428 -18.07 -18.50 -26.57
N ILE A 429 -16.80 -18.13 -26.76
CA ILE A 429 -15.99 -18.42 -27.96
C ILE A 429 -14.84 -19.35 -27.54
N GLN A 430 -15.16 -20.58 -27.15
CA GLN A 430 -14.23 -21.71 -27.09
C GLN A 430 -14.92 -23.00 -27.50
#